data_AF-A0AAW1BA48-F1
#
_entry.id   AF-A0AAW1BA48-F1
#
_cell.length_a   1.000
_cell.length_b   1.000
_cell.length_c   1.000
_cell.angle_alpha   90.00
_cell.angle_beta   90.00
_cell.angle_gamma   90.00
#
_symmetry.space_group_name_H-M   'P 1'
#
loop_
_entity.id
_entity.type
_entity.pdbx_description
1 polymer ?
#
loop_
_entity_poly.entity_id
_entity_poly.type
_entity_poly.pdbx_seq_one_letter_code
_entity_poly.pdbx_strand_id
1 'polypeptide(L)'
;MALLDFLLQIYHRLDKNCCGFKPRKEDSCVQKGLNLQCDDQDNIALTHIIQRKNNPRHLVFIHNKGFFDRSEDNLDFKILQGINEFPEFAISVLKSHHLREKLLQSLFLDRIFWDSQGGRQGIEKLIDVVEQRAKILLTYINAHGAKVYPMNE
;
A
#
# COMPACT_ATOMS: atom_id res chain seq x y z
N MET A 1 3.59 1.04 7.44
CA MET A 1 2.24 1.47 7.04
C MET A 1 2.24 1.92 5.58
N ALA A 2 2.79 3.09 5.25
CA ALA A 2 2.76 3.64 3.88
C ALA A 2 3.33 2.71 2.80
N LEU A 3 4.35 1.90 3.11
CA LEU A 3 4.86 0.88 2.19
C LEU A 3 3.78 -0.13 1.79
N LEU A 4 3.01 -0.65 2.76
CA LEU A 4 1.90 -1.57 2.50
C LEU A 4 0.79 -0.86 1.71
N ASP A 5 0.45 0.36 2.13
CA ASP A 5 -0.59 1.14 1.48
C ASP A 5 -0.21 1.47 0.03
N PHE A 6 1.06 1.71 -0.28
CA PHE A 6 1.53 1.94 -1.65
C PHE A 6 1.47 0.68 -2.51
N LEU A 7 1.96 -0.46 -2.02
CA LEU A 7 1.91 -1.70 -2.80
C LEU A 7 0.47 -2.12 -3.14
N LEU A 8 -0.45 -1.91 -2.20
CA LEU A 8 -1.86 -2.28 -2.37
C LEU A 8 -2.76 -1.13 -2.84
N GLN A 9 -2.23 0.09 -2.97
CA GLN A 9 -2.97 1.31 -3.29
C GLN A 9 -4.13 1.59 -2.31
N ILE A 10 -3.87 1.41 -1.02
CA ILE A 10 -4.81 1.69 0.08
C ILE A 10 -4.80 3.20 0.39
N TYR A 11 -5.53 3.99 -0.40
CA TYR A 11 -5.54 5.45 -0.28
C TYR A 11 -6.26 5.96 0.97
N HIS A 12 -7.32 5.28 1.43
CA HIS A 12 -8.23 5.84 2.43
C HIS A 12 -7.60 6.15 3.80
N ARG A 13 -6.41 5.60 4.08
CA ARG A 13 -5.67 5.81 5.32
C ARG A 13 -4.94 7.15 5.37
N LEU A 14 -4.32 7.54 4.25
CA LEU A 14 -3.37 8.66 4.15
C LEU A 14 -3.79 9.73 3.11
N ASP A 15 -4.56 9.34 2.09
CA ASP A 15 -5.11 10.23 1.06
C ASP A 15 -6.62 9.96 0.89
N LYS A 16 -7.38 10.18 1.98
CA LYS A 16 -8.83 9.93 2.04
C LYS A 16 -9.62 10.64 0.93
N ASN A 17 -9.10 11.75 0.43
CA ASN A 17 -9.74 12.59 -0.57
C ASN A 17 -9.32 12.22 -2.01
N CYS A 18 -8.45 11.23 -2.21
CA CYS A 18 -7.94 10.82 -3.53
C CYS A 18 -7.29 11.95 -4.32
N CYS A 19 -6.43 12.72 -3.67
CA CYS A 19 -5.71 13.83 -4.29
C CYS A 19 -4.39 13.40 -4.95
N GLY A 20 -3.86 12.22 -4.62
CA GLY A 20 -2.59 11.70 -5.12
C GLY A 20 -2.68 10.89 -6.41
N PHE A 21 -3.89 10.66 -6.92
CA PHE A 21 -4.15 9.90 -8.14
C PHE A 21 -5.46 10.37 -8.80
N LYS A 22 -5.75 9.89 -10.02
CA LYS A 22 -7.05 10.12 -10.69
C LYS A 22 -8.05 9.07 -10.20
N PRO A 23 -9.05 9.42 -9.36
CA PRO A 23 -10.02 8.47 -8.86
C PRO A 23 -11.05 8.10 -9.93
N ARG A 24 -11.67 6.93 -9.75
CA ARG A 24 -12.79 6.46 -10.56
C ARG A 24 -14.12 6.84 -9.90
N LYS A 25 -15.23 6.76 -10.64
CA LYS A 25 -16.56 7.08 -10.13
C LYS A 25 -16.98 6.19 -8.96
N GLU A 26 -16.45 4.97 -8.90
CA GLU A 26 -16.75 4.00 -7.84
C GLU A 26 -15.92 4.22 -6.57
N ASP A 27 -14.91 5.10 -6.61
CA ASP A 27 -14.09 5.38 -5.44
C ASP A 27 -14.88 6.15 -4.38
N SER A 28 -14.70 5.75 -3.12
CA SER A 28 -15.45 6.28 -1.98
C SER A 28 -15.30 7.80 -1.82
N CYS A 29 -14.12 8.34 -2.13
CA CYS A 29 -13.85 9.78 -2.14
C CYS A 29 -14.71 10.52 -3.17
N VAL A 30 -14.92 9.95 -4.36
CA VAL A 30 -15.74 10.56 -5.43
C VAL A 30 -17.22 10.44 -5.09
N GLN A 31 -17.67 9.27 -4.65
CA GLN A 31 -19.06 9.05 -4.24
C GLN A 31 -19.49 10.00 -3.10
N LYS A 32 -18.55 10.41 -2.26
CA LYS A 32 -18.78 11.32 -1.13
C LYS A 32 -18.44 12.78 -1.45
N GLY A 33 -18.00 13.10 -2.67
CA GLY A 33 -17.58 14.45 -3.08
C GLY A 33 -16.32 14.97 -2.37
N LEU A 34 -15.57 14.10 -1.70
CA LEU A 34 -14.34 14.45 -0.96
C LEU A 34 -13.18 14.81 -1.89
N ASN A 35 -13.20 14.33 -3.14
CA ASN A 35 -12.19 14.64 -4.15
C ASN A 35 -12.15 16.11 -4.58
N LEU A 36 -13.13 16.91 -4.14
CA LEU A 36 -13.15 18.36 -4.33
C LEU A 36 -12.39 19.10 -3.22
N GLN A 37 -12.00 18.40 -2.14
CA GLN A 37 -11.36 18.96 -0.95
C GLN A 37 -9.87 18.61 -0.92
N CYS A 38 -9.13 19.01 -1.95
CA CYS A 38 -7.69 18.76 -2.03
C CYS A 38 -6.83 19.95 -1.59
N ASP A 39 -7.44 21.08 -1.22
CA ASP A 39 -6.71 22.31 -0.87
C ASP A 39 -6.30 22.38 0.62
N ASP A 40 -7.02 21.71 1.53
CA ASP A 40 -6.72 21.66 2.96
C ASP A 40 -6.26 20.24 3.37
N GLN A 41 -4.96 19.97 3.15
CA GLN A 41 -4.38 18.63 3.33
C GLN A 41 -3.76 18.41 4.72
N ASP A 42 -3.52 19.47 5.48
CA ASP A 42 -2.88 19.41 6.80
C ASP A 42 -3.84 18.92 7.89
N ASN A 43 -5.15 18.89 7.62
CA ASN A 43 -6.20 18.49 8.55
C ASN A 43 -6.77 17.07 8.29
N ILE A 44 -6.10 16.25 7.49
CA ILE A 44 -6.59 14.88 7.20
C ILE A 44 -6.28 13.97 8.39
N ALA A 45 -7.33 13.67 9.18
CA ALA A 45 -7.24 12.69 10.24
C ALA A 45 -6.88 11.30 9.69
N LEU A 46 -5.87 10.67 10.29
CA LEU A 46 -5.55 9.26 10.02
C LEU A 46 -6.74 8.38 10.40
N THR A 47 -7.12 7.48 9.50
CA THR A 47 -8.25 6.56 9.72
C THR A 47 -7.81 5.10 9.58
N HIS A 48 -8.67 4.17 10.02
CA HIS A 48 -8.45 2.73 9.83
C HIS A 48 -7.14 2.18 10.45
N ILE A 49 -6.66 2.86 11.50
CA ILE A 49 -5.54 2.43 12.35
C ILE A 49 -6.07 2.28 13.77
N ILE A 50 -5.83 1.13 14.38
CA ILE A 50 -6.10 0.92 15.80
C ILE A 50 -4.75 0.92 16.54
N GLN A 51 -4.63 1.81 17.52
CA GLN A 51 -3.50 1.83 18.44
C GLN A 51 -3.84 1.01 19.68
N ARG A 52 -2.98 0.04 20.02
CA ARG A 52 -3.17 -0.78 21.23
C ARG A 52 -2.74 0.03 22.45
N LYS A 53 -3.61 0.12 23.48
CA LYS A 53 -3.31 0.85 24.74
C LYS A 53 -1.98 0.43 25.37
N ASN A 54 -1.69 -0.87 25.39
CA ASN A 54 -0.51 -1.42 26.07
C ASN A 54 0.75 -1.48 25.18
N ASN A 55 0.62 -1.20 23.87
CA ASN A 55 1.76 -1.13 22.96
C ASN A 55 1.44 -0.13 21.82
N PRO A 56 1.62 1.18 22.07
CA PRO A 56 1.23 2.22 21.12
C PRO A 56 2.04 2.23 19.82
N ARG A 57 3.20 1.56 19.80
CA ARG A 57 4.03 1.39 18.59
C ARG A 57 3.52 0.30 17.67
N HIS A 58 2.76 -0.65 18.19
CA HIS A 58 2.14 -1.71 17.39
C HIS A 58 0.79 -1.24 16.85
N LEU A 59 0.82 -0.71 15.63
CA LEU A 59 -0.37 -0.28 14.90
C LEU A 59 -1.05 -1.49 14.25
N VAL A 60 -2.38 -1.58 14.41
CA VAL A 60 -3.21 -2.56 13.70
C VAL A 60 -3.89 -1.87 12.54
N PHE A 61 -3.63 -2.37 11.34
CA PHE A 61 -4.20 -1.85 10.10
C PHE A 61 -5.51 -2.59 9.77
N ILE A 62 -6.63 -1.87 9.74
CA ILE A 62 -7.94 -2.42 9.36
C ILE A 62 -8.37 -1.90 7.98
N HIS A 63 -9.36 -2.55 7.37
CA HIS A 63 -9.92 -2.18 6.07
C HIS A 63 -8.91 -2.20 4.89
N ASN A 64 -8.03 -3.19 4.84
CA ASN A 64 -6.92 -3.27 3.88
C ASN A 64 -7.31 -3.71 2.45
N LYS A 65 -8.48 -3.29 1.93
CA LYS A 65 -8.88 -3.62 0.55
C LYS A 65 -7.88 -3.00 -0.43
N GLY A 66 -7.14 -3.85 -1.14
CA GLY A 66 -6.20 -3.44 -2.18
C GLY A 66 -6.88 -3.19 -3.54
N PHE A 67 -6.27 -2.32 -4.33
CA PHE A 67 -6.72 -1.95 -5.68
C PHE A 67 -5.64 -2.33 -6.70
N PHE A 68 -5.70 -3.56 -7.21
CA PHE A 68 -4.72 -4.14 -8.14
C PHE A 68 -4.92 -3.71 -9.59
N ASP A 69 -6.07 -3.12 -9.89
CA ASP A 69 -6.47 -2.64 -11.21
C ASP A 69 -6.03 -1.19 -11.49
N ARG A 70 -5.33 -0.55 -10.54
CA ARG A 70 -4.69 0.76 -10.74
C ARG A 70 -3.42 0.60 -11.56
N SER A 71 -3.37 1.30 -12.67
CA SER A 71 -2.22 1.35 -13.56
C SER A 71 -1.04 2.09 -12.93
N GLU A 72 0.17 1.79 -13.42
CA GLU A 72 1.43 2.33 -12.89
C GLU A 72 1.55 3.84 -13.06
N ASP A 73 0.92 4.41 -14.09
CA ASP A 73 0.85 5.86 -14.36
C ASP A 73 -0.15 6.61 -13.47
N ASN A 74 -0.90 5.89 -12.63
CA ASN A 74 -1.94 6.44 -11.77
C ASN A 74 -1.81 5.94 -10.32
N LEU A 75 -0.59 5.64 -9.88
CA LEU A 75 -0.31 5.27 -8.50
C LEU A 75 -0.33 6.51 -7.59
N ASP A 76 -0.83 6.33 -6.39
CA ASP A 76 -0.87 7.35 -5.35
C ASP A 76 0.51 7.48 -4.69
N PHE A 77 1.32 8.43 -5.18
CA PHE A 77 2.60 8.78 -4.55
C PHE A 77 2.44 9.74 -3.37
N LYS A 78 1.26 10.34 -3.19
CA LYS A 78 1.02 11.29 -2.11
C LYS A 78 1.16 10.64 -0.74
N ILE A 79 0.78 9.37 -0.61
CA ILE A 79 0.97 8.59 0.63
C ILE A 79 2.44 8.40 1.05
N LEU A 80 3.40 8.70 0.16
CA LEU A 80 4.83 8.66 0.44
C LEU A 80 5.42 10.04 0.77
N GLN A 81 4.65 11.12 0.61
CA GLN A 81 5.14 12.48 0.87
C GLN A 81 5.51 12.66 2.34
N GLY A 82 6.63 13.33 2.59
CA GLY A 82 7.17 13.55 3.93
C GLY A 82 7.84 12.32 4.56
N ILE A 83 7.75 11.14 3.94
CA ILE A 83 8.43 9.93 4.42
C ILE A 83 9.85 9.89 3.87
N ASN A 84 10.82 10.01 4.77
CA ASN A 84 12.25 10.02 4.46
C ASN A 84 12.99 8.78 4.97
N GLU A 85 12.30 7.86 5.64
CA GLU A 85 12.89 6.68 6.28
C GLU A 85 12.03 5.44 6.06
N PHE A 86 12.67 4.31 5.73
CA PHE A 86 12.02 3.02 5.52
C PHE A 86 12.71 1.89 6.31
N PRO A 87 11.94 0.87 6.78
CA PRO A 87 12.50 -0.27 7.47
C PRO A 87 13.39 -1.12 6.57
N GLU A 88 14.62 -1.38 7.01
CA GLU A 88 15.58 -2.24 6.30
C GLU A 88 15.01 -3.62 5.99
N PHE A 89 14.36 -4.25 6.96
CA PHE A 89 13.75 -5.57 6.76
C PHE A 89 12.68 -5.56 5.66
N ALA A 90 11.82 -4.54 5.61
CA ALA A 90 10.80 -4.47 4.56
C ALA A 90 11.43 -4.23 3.19
N ILE A 91 12.43 -3.33 3.12
CA ILE A 91 13.14 -3.03 1.88
C ILE A 91 13.93 -4.24 1.37
N SER A 92 14.56 -5.02 2.26
CA SER A 92 15.28 -6.23 1.88
C SER A 92 14.35 -7.29 1.30
N VAL A 93 13.14 -7.45 1.85
CA VAL A 93 12.12 -8.33 1.29
C VAL A 93 11.73 -7.89 -0.12
N LEU A 94 11.50 -6.59 -0.36
CA LEU A 94 11.15 -6.07 -1.70
C LEU A 94 12.29 -6.20 -2.72
N LYS A 95 13.54 -6.09 -2.27
CA LYS A 95 14.73 -6.31 -3.10
C LYS A 95 14.98 -7.80 -3.38
N SER A 96 14.57 -8.66 -2.46
CA SER A 96 14.70 -10.10 -2.63
C SER A 96 13.62 -10.61 -3.58
N HIS A 97 13.97 -11.52 -4.49
CA HIS A 97 12.99 -12.23 -5.31
C HIS A 97 12.12 -13.21 -4.50
N HIS A 98 12.17 -13.17 -3.15
CA HIS A 98 11.40 -14.03 -2.26
C HIS A 98 9.98 -13.55 -2.00
N LEU A 99 9.61 -12.32 -2.37
CA LEU A 99 8.26 -11.80 -2.14
C LEU A 99 7.20 -12.71 -2.79
N ARG A 100 7.39 -13.05 -4.08
CA ARG A 100 6.52 -13.97 -4.81
C ARG A 100 6.39 -15.32 -4.13
N GLU A 101 7.52 -15.94 -3.78
CA GLU A 101 7.51 -17.26 -3.16
C GLU A 101 6.70 -17.26 -1.84
N LYS A 102 6.95 -16.27 -0.98
CA LYS A 102 6.25 -16.12 0.31
C LYS A 102 4.76 -15.87 0.11
N LEU A 103 4.38 -15.02 -0.85
CA LEU A 103 2.98 -14.74 -1.16
C LEU A 103 2.28 -15.98 -1.72
N LEU A 104 2.89 -16.72 -2.64
CA LEU A 104 2.32 -17.96 -3.18
C LEU A 104 2.08 -19.00 -2.07
N GLN A 105 3.08 -19.21 -1.20
CA GLN A 105 2.96 -20.14 -0.08
C GLN A 105 1.85 -19.71 0.90
N SER A 106 1.80 -18.43 1.25
CA SER A 106 0.82 -17.91 2.21
C SER A 106 -0.61 -17.93 1.64
N LEU A 107 -0.81 -17.49 0.40
CA LEU A 107 -2.14 -17.38 -0.21
C LEU A 107 -2.71 -18.76 -0.60
N PHE A 108 -1.87 -19.76 -0.85
CA PHE A 108 -2.31 -21.12 -1.13
C PHE A 108 -3.04 -21.78 0.06
N LEU A 109 -2.78 -21.31 1.28
CA LEU A 109 -3.45 -21.81 2.48
C LEU A 109 -4.93 -21.40 2.54
N ASP A 110 -5.27 -20.23 1.97
CA ASP A 110 -6.65 -19.78 1.85
C ASP A 110 -7.24 -20.27 0.52
N ARG A 111 -7.86 -21.45 0.55
CA ARG A 111 -8.47 -22.07 -0.62
C ARG A 111 -9.58 -21.23 -1.23
N ILE A 112 -10.39 -20.58 -0.40
CA ILE A 112 -11.52 -19.77 -0.85
C ILE A 112 -11.00 -18.58 -1.63
N PHE A 113 -10.02 -17.86 -1.06
CA PHE A 113 -9.40 -16.74 -1.76
C PHE A 113 -8.70 -17.21 -3.04
N TRP A 114 -7.85 -18.24 -2.95
CA TRP A 114 -7.07 -18.77 -4.07
C TRP A 114 -7.96 -19.11 -5.28
N ASP A 115 -9.02 -19.89 -5.06
CA ASP A 115 -9.92 -20.30 -6.13
C ASP A 115 -10.74 -19.11 -6.66
N SER A 116 -11.18 -18.19 -5.78
CA SER A 116 -11.91 -16.98 -6.19
C SER A 116 -11.11 -16.06 -7.12
N GLN A 117 -9.78 -16.10 -7.06
CA GLN A 117 -8.91 -15.32 -7.95
C GLN A 117 -8.65 -16.01 -9.29
N GLY A 118 -9.13 -17.24 -9.50
CA GLY A 118 -8.79 -18.06 -10.68
C GLY A 118 -7.58 -18.96 -10.46
N GLY A 119 -7.34 -19.37 -9.21
CA GLY A 119 -6.26 -20.26 -8.82
C GLY A 119 -4.87 -19.64 -9.02
N ARG A 120 -3.89 -20.49 -9.33
CA ARG A 120 -2.47 -20.08 -9.44
C ARG A 120 -2.27 -18.92 -10.42
N GLN A 121 -2.86 -19.01 -11.61
CA GLN A 121 -2.67 -18.00 -12.65
C GLN A 121 -3.24 -16.64 -12.21
N GLY A 122 -4.38 -16.65 -11.52
CA GLY A 122 -4.97 -15.44 -10.94
C GLY A 122 -4.10 -14.80 -9.88
N ILE A 123 -3.62 -15.61 -8.94
CA ILE A 123 -2.73 -15.15 -7.87
C ILE A 123 -1.41 -14.64 -8.42
N GLU A 124 -0.81 -15.32 -9.40
CA GLU A 124 0.42 -14.86 -10.05
C GLU A 124 0.23 -13.47 -10.68
N LYS A 125 -0.91 -13.20 -11.35
CA LYS A 125 -1.20 -11.86 -11.89
C LYS A 125 -1.30 -10.78 -10.80
N LEU A 126 -1.90 -11.09 -9.65
CA LEU A 126 -1.95 -10.14 -8.52
C LEU A 126 -0.56 -9.87 -7.97
N ILE A 127 0.27 -10.92 -7.86
CA ILE A 127 1.66 -10.79 -7.40
C ILE A 127 2.49 -9.99 -8.41
N ASP A 128 2.29 -10.18 -9.71
CA ASP A 128 2.98 -9.40 -10.76
C ASP A 128 2.75 -7.89 -10.57
N VAL A 129 1.50 -7.49 -10.28
CA VAL A 129 1.16 -6.09 -9.97
C VAL A 129 1.91 -5.59 -8.73
N VAL A 130 1.95 -6.39 -7.65
CA VAL A 130 2.64 -6.01 -6.41
C VAL A 130 4.14 -5.89 -6.61
N GLU A 131 4.77 -6.83 -7.32
CA GLU A 131 6.20 -6.79 -7.60
C GLU A 131 6.57 -5.60 -8.49
N GLN A 132 5.73 -5.28 -9.48
CA GLN A 132 5.95 -4.12 -10.34
C GLN A 132 5.86 -2.82 -9.54
N ARG A 133 4.87 -2.70 -8.64
CA ARG A 133 4.79 -1.56 -7.69
C ARG A 133 5.96 -1.52 -6.73
N ALA A 134 6.48 -2.66 -6.30
CA ALA A 134 7.68 -2.72 -5.46
C ALA A 134 8.90 -2.14 -6.18
N LYS A 135 9.09 -2.43 -7.47
CA LYS A 135 10.17 -1.83 -8.28
C LYS A 135 10.01 -0.31 -8.40
N ILE A 136 8.79 0.16 -8.63
CA ILE A 136 8.47 1.59 -8.68
C ILE A 136 8.77 2.27 -7.34
N LEU A 137 8.35 1.65 -6.23
CA LEU A 137 8.61 2.15 -4.88
C LEU A 137 10.12 2.23 -4.58
N LEU A 138 10.88 1.18 -4.91
CA LEU A 138 12.33 1.17 -4.72
C LEU A 138 13.03 2.26 -5.55
N THR A 139 12.55 2.49 -6.79
CA THR A 139 13.03 3.57 -7.65
C THR A 139 12.73 4.94 -7.02
N TYR A 140 11.51 5.14 -6.51
CA TYR A 140 11.11 6.36 -5.81
C TYR A 140 11.97 6.62 -4.58
N ILE A 141 12.17 5.62 -3.72
CA ILE A 141 13.00 5.70 -2.51
C ILE A 141 14.43 6.14 -2.85
N ASN A 142 15.02 5.53 -3.87
CA ASN A 142 16.37 5.87 -4.33
C ASN A 142 16.44 7.30 -4.88
N ALA A 143 15.48 7.70 -5.72
CA ALA A 143 15.45 9.02 -6.32
C ALA A 143 15.26 10.15 -5.30
N HIS A 144 14.57 9.88 -4.19
CA HIS A 144 14.30 10.87 -3.14
C HIS A 144 15.32 10.81 -1.99
N GLY A 145 16.35 9.96 -2.08
CA GLY A 145 17.39 9.86 -1.04
C GLY A 145 16.86 9.40 0.32
N ALA A 146 15.74 8.67 0.34
CA ALA A 146 15.16 8.18 1.58
C ALA A 146 16.08 7.12 2.21
N LYS A 147 16.26 7.22 3.53
CA LYS A 147 17.18 6.37 4.28
C LYS A 147 16.52 5.04 4.62
N VAL A 148 17.33 4.01 4.76
CA VAL A 148 16.91 2.68 5.15
C VAL A 148 17.58 2.33 6.47
N TYR A 149 16.79 2.04 7.50
CA TYR A 149 17.29 1.80 8.86
C TYR A 149 16.78 0.46 9.42
N PRO A 150 17.61 -0.25 10.21
CA PRO A 150 17.10 -1.32 11.04
C PRO A 150 16.09 -0.73 12.04
N MET A 151 14.85 -1.22 12.02
CA MET A 151 13.88 -0.83 13.03
C MET A 151 14.18 -1.61 14.31
N ASN A 152 14.33 -0.90 15.43
CA ASN A 152 14.37 -1.52 16.75
C ASN A 152 12.99 -2.14 17.03
N GLU A 153 12.97 -3.41 17.44
CA GLU A 153 11.75 -4.11 17.90
C GLU A 153 11.15 -3.48 19.16
#